data_AF-A0A2G9U0R8-F1
#
_entry.id   AF-A0A2G9U0R8-F1
#
_cell.length_a   1.000
_cell.length_b   1.000
_cell.length_c   1.000
_cell.angle_alpha   90.00
_cell.angle_beta   90.00
_cell.angle_gamma   90.00
#
_symmetry.space_group_name_H-M   'P 1'
#
loop_
_entity.id
_entity.type
_entity.pdbx_description
1 polymer ?
#
loop_
_entity_poly.entity_id
_entity_poly.type
_entity_poly.pdbx_seq_one_letter_code
_entity_poly.pdbx_strand_id
1 'polypeptide(L)'
;TYCSSKLDRVRHALKFTNTHKCVRRHKAKFVKKSLSEADFVDERFIQLGVFEAERRWASAMSDKMEMEDNPDKIRKRQSMRMHLKRAVYHAAALEMLVRNNSRCDAPTKLEAQAYAVWLAGVCAFELRKWSEAFELLKTARTVYERLAEATHNTTLANLYKSRQVYVVSAQVFFIVSSLFNVCS
;
A
#
# COMPACT_ATOMS: atom_id res chain seq x y z
N THR A 1 -7.58 -14.62 3.56
CA THR A 1 -8.17 -13.37 3.03
C THR A 1 -8.01 -13.34 1.52
N TYR A 2 -8.96 -12.71 0.80
CA TYR A 2 -9.00 -12.64 -0.67
C TYR A 2 -7.66 -12.26 -1.32
N CYS A 3 -6.97 -11.24 -0.76
CA CYS A 3 -5.68 -10.74 -1.26
C CYS A 3 -4.59 -11.83 -1.27
N SER A 4 -4.53 -12.68 -0.23
CA SER A 4 -3.56 -13.78 -0.17
C SER A 4 -3.85 -14.83 -1.25
N SER A 5 -5.11 -15.26 -1.38
CA SER A 5 -5.50 -16.25 -2.40
C SER A 5 -5.35 -15.72 -3.83
N LYS A 6 -5.60 -14.42 -4.06
CA LYS A 6 -5.36 -13.77 -5.36
C LYS A 6 -3.86 -13.74 -5.67
N LEU A 7 -3.03 -13.36 -4.71
CA LEU A 7 -1.58 -13.33 -4.86
C LEU A 7 -0.99 -14.72 -5.12
N ASP A 8 -1.48 -15.76 -4.45
CA ASP A 8 -1.04 -17.14 -4.72
C ASP A 8 -1.42 -17.59 -6.13
N ARG A 9 -2.66 -17.32 -6.57
CA ARG A 9 -3.10 -17.61 -7.95
C ARG A 9 -2.24 -16.90 -8.99
N VAL A 10 -1.96 -15.61 -8.80
CA VAL A 10 -1.11 -14.83 -9.73
C VAL A 10 0.31 -15.38 -9.76
N ARG A 11 0.89 -15.74 -8.60
CA ARG A 11 2.21 -16.38 -8.54
C ARG A 11 2.26 -17.71 -9.28
N HIS A 12 1.24 -18.55 -9.13
CA HIS A 12 1.16 -19.81 -9.86
C HIS A 12 1.00 -19.59 -11.36
N ALA A 13 0.15 -18.65 -11.78
CA ALA A 13 -0.04 -18.32 -13.20
C ALA A 13 1.26 -17.81 -13.87
N LEU A 14 2.06 -17.03 -13.15
CA LEU A 14 3.33 -16.49 -13.64
C LEU A 14 4.53 -17.44 -13.44
N LYS A 15 4.32 -18.63 -12.86
CA LYS A 15 5.40 -19.52 -12.39
C LYS A 15 6.43 -18.76 -11.52
N PHE A 16 5.94 -17.77 -10.77
CA PHE A 16 6.70 -16.92 -9.86
C PHE A 16 6.45 -17.37 -8.41
N THR A 17 6.75 -18.64 -8.13
CA THR A 17 6.58 -19.22 -6.80
C THR A 17 7.89 -19.16 -6.02
N ASN A 18 7.77 -19.01 -4.70
CA ASN A 18 8.93 -19.13 -3.82
C ASN A 18 9.37 -20.59 -3.79
N THR A 19 10.68 -20.82 -3.71
CA THR A 19 11.23 -22.17 -3.76
C THR A 19 11.71 -22.59 -2.37
N HIS A 20 11.56 -23.88 -2.06
CA HIS A 20 12.18 -24.50 -0.90
C HIS A 20 13.38 -25.31 -1.39
N LYS A 21 14.59 -24.85 -1.06
CA LYS A 21 15.81 -25.62 -1.37
C LYS A 21 15.97 -26.70 -0.30
N CYS A 22 15.72 -27.95 -0.69
CA CYS A 22 16.00 -29.11 0.13
C CYS A 22 17.51 -29.40 0.08
N VAL A 23 18.18 -29.30 1.23
CA VAL A 23 19.58 -29.70 1.37
C VAL A 23 19.59 -30.98 2.19
N ARG A 24 20.31 -32.01 1.72
CA ARG A 24 20.36 -33.31 2.40
C ARG A 24 20.82 -33.12 3.85
N ARG A 25 20.10 -33.72 4.82
CA ARG A 25 20.32 -33.59 6.27
C ARG A 25 20.05 -32.21 6.89
N HIS A 26 19.45 -31.26 6.15
CA HIS A 26 19.03 -29.96 6.69
C HIS A 26 17.54 -29.68 6.41
N LYS A 27 16.93 -28.84 7.25
CA LYS A 27 15.56 -28.33 7.01
C LYS A 27 15.55 -27.51 5.71
N ALA A 28 14.50 -27.68 4.92
CA ALA A 28 14.36 -26.99 3.64
C ALA A 28 14.42 -25.46 3.84
N LYS A 29 15.33 -24.80 3.12
CA LYS A 29 15.52 -23.35 3.22
C LYS A 29 14.57 -22.64 2.27
N PHE A 30 13.74 -21.76 2.82
CA PHE A 30 12.89 -20.88 2.02
C PHE A 30 13.74 -19.87 1.26
N VAL A 31 13.54 -19.79 -0.05
CA VAL A 31 14.15 -18.80 -0.93
C VAL A 31 13.04 -17.96 -1.52
N LYS A 32 12.99 -16.69 -1.10
CA LYS A 32 12.04 -15.71 -1.63
C LYS A 32 12.46 -15.33 -3.04
N LYS A 33 11.53 -15.38 -3.99
CA LYS A 33 11.71 -14.78 -5.31
C LYS A 33 11.33 -13.30 -5.23
N SER A 34 12.31 -12.41 -5.39
CA SER A 34 12.09 -10.95 -5.40
C SER A 34 11.78 -10.46 -6.80
N LEU A 35 10.87 -9.49 -6.91
CA LEU A 35 10.59 -8.79 -8.17
C LEU A 35 11.83 -8.01 -8.61
N SER A 36 12.13 -8.07 -9.91
CA SER A 36 13.18 -7.30 -10.58
C SER A 36 12.58 -6.44 -11.69
N GLU A 37 13.32 -5.44 -12.15
CA GLU A 37 12.88 -4.56 -13.25
C GLU A 37 12.63 -5.34 -14.55
N ALA A 38 13.36 -6.44 -14.77
CA ALA A 38 13.20 -7.31 -15.93
C ALA A 38 11.86 -8.10 -15.93
N ASP A 39 11.22 -8.26 -14.77
CA ASP A 39 9.98 -9.03 -14.64
C ASP A 39 8.75 -8.27 -15.16
N PHE A 40 8.79 -6.94 -15.28
CA PHE A 40 7.67 -6.11 -15.76
C PHE A 40 7.44 -6.20 -17.29
N VAL A 41 7.72 -7.37 -17.89
CA VAL A 41 7.24 -7.68 -19.24
C VAL A 41 5.72 -7.81 -19.26
N ASP A 42 5.14 -8.22 -18.14
CA ASP A 42 3.73 -8.52 -18.00
C ASP A 42 3.11 -7.70 -16.85
N GLU A 43 1.98 -7.05 -17.12
CA GLU A 43 1.21 -6.24 -16.17
C GLU A 43 0.86 -7.00 -14.87
N ARG A 44 0.77 -8.33 -14.93
CA ARG A 44 0.47 -9.19 -13.78
C ARG A 44 1.57 -9.13 -12.70
N PHE A 45 2.80 -8.72 -13.06
CA PHE A 45 3.86 -8.48 -12.07
C PHE A 45 3.63 -7.20 -11.26
N ILE A 46 3.04 -6.16 -11.86
CA ILE A 46 2.59 -4.97 -11.14
C ILE A 46 1.50 -5.37 -10.14
N GLN A 47 0.53 -6.17 -10.58
CA GLN A 47 -0.53 -6.70 -9.70
C GLN A 47 0.06 -7.47 -8.51
N LEU A 48 1.11 -8.27 -8.73
CA LEU A 48 1.77 -9.01 -7.66
C LEU A 48 2.35 -8.07 -6.59
N GLY A 49 3.02 -6.98 -7.00
CA GLY A 49 3.53 -5.97 -6.09
C GLY A 49 2.41 -5.26 -5.32
N VAL A 50 1.33 -4.89 -6.00
CA VAL A 50 0.15 -4.27 -5.36
C VAL A 50 -0.46 -5.21 -4.32
N PHE A 51 -0.72 -6.47 -4.67
CA PHE A 51 -1.29 -7.44 -3.72
C PHE A 51 -0.35 -7.77 -2.54
N GLU A 52 0.97 -7.62 -2.70
CA GLU A 52 1.92 -7.73 -1.59
C GLU A 52 1.77 -6.62 -0.55
N ALA A 53 1.45 -5.40 -0.99
CA ALA A 53 1.14 -4.27 -0.12
C ALA A 53 -0.28 -4.38 0.46
N GLU A 54 -1.27 -4.64 -0.39
CA GLU A 54 -2.69 -4.72 -0.02
C GLU A 54 -2.98 -5.79 1.02
N ARG A 55 -2.34 -6.97 0.95
CA ARG A 55 -2.53 -7.99 1.99
C ARG A 55 -2.08 -7.49 3.37
N ARG A 56 -1.03 -6.66 3.42
CA ARG A 56 -0.49 -6.12 4.69
C ARG A 56 -1.40 -5.01 5.20
N TRP A 57 -1.86 -4.14 4.31
CA TRP A 57 -2.86 -3.13 4.63
C TRP A 57 -4.16 -3.76 5.15
N ALA A 58 -4.69 -4.77 4.48
CA ALA A 58 -5.89 -5.49 4.92
C ALA A 58 -5.72 -6.14 6.30
N SER A 59 -4.55 -6.74 6.59
CA SER A 59 -4.25 -7.22 7.95
C SER A 59 -4.23 -6.09 8.98
N ALA A 60 -3.65 -4.94 8.64
CA ALA A 60 -3.66 -3.77 9.53
C ALA A 60 -5.08 -3.27 9.82
N MET A 61 -5.94 -3.22 8.80
CA MET A 61 -7.34 -2.78 8.96
C MET A 61 -8.15 -3.79 9.77
N SER A 62 -7.94 -5.09 9.57
CA SER A 62 -8.54 -6.13 10.42
C SER A 62 -8.12 -5.98 11.88
N ASP A 63 -6.81 -5.80 12.13
CA ASP A 63 -6.30 -5.56 13.49
C ASP A 63 -6.86 -4.26 14.08
N LYS A 64 -7.12 -3.23 13.26
CA LYS A 64 -7.73 -1.96 13.68
C LYS A 64 -9.20 -2.14 14.09
N MET A 65 -9.99 -2.88 13.31
CA MET A 65 -11.39 -3.17 13.66
C MET A 65 -11.49 -3.94 14.98
N GLU A 66 -10.64 -4.96 15.17
CA GLU A 66 -10.60 -5.73 16.42
C GLU A 66 -10.17 -4.90 17.66
N MET A 67 -9.55 -3.74 17.46
CA MET A 67 -9.20 -2.79 18.53
C MET A 67 -10.39 -1.93 18.95
N GLU A 68 -11.30 -1.60 18.02
CA GLU A 68 -12.49 -0.79 18.31
C GLU A 68 -13.41 -1.51 19.29
N ASP A 69 -13.52 -2.83 19.16
CA ASP A 69 -14.30 -3.69 20.07
C ASP A 69 -13.64 -3.88 21.45
N ASN A 70 -12.35 -3.57 21.62
CA ASN A 70 -11.60 -3.77 22.86
C ASN A 70 -10.33 -2.87 22.92
N PRO A 71 -10.42 -1.67 23.54
CA PRO A 71 -9.39 -0.64 23.46
C PRO A 71 -8.04 -0.98 24.13
N ASP A 72 -8.01 -1.96 25.05
CA ASP A 72 -6.83 -2.30 25.87
C ASP A 72 -5.82 -3.27 25.22
N LYS A 73 -5.96 -3.59 23.93
CA LYS A 73 -5.05 -4.52 23.25
C LYS A 73 -3.81 -3.82 22.66
N ILE A 74 -2.88 -3.36 23.49
CA ILE A 74 -1.57 -2.79 23.08
C ILE A 74 -0.88 -3.66 22.00
N ARG A 75 -0.95 -4.99 22.14
CA ARG A 75 -0.42 -5.96 21.18
C ARG A 75 -1.00 -5.81 19.77
N LYS A 76 -2.33 -5.62 19.65
CA LYS A 76 -3.01 -5.46 18.37
C LYS A 76 -2.71 -4.11 17.74
N ARG A 77 -2.59 -3.05 18.54
CA ARG A 77 -2.08 -1.74 18.08
C ARG A 77 -0.66 -1.84 17.50
N GLN A 78 0.22 -2.59 18.16
CA GLN A 78 1.58 -2.83 17.63
C GLN A 78 1.55 -3.67 16.35
N SER A 79 0.75 -4.74 16.31
CA SER A 79 0.53 -5.57 15.13
C SER A 79 0.07 -4.73 13.93
N MET A 80 -0.97 -3.92 14.11
CA MET A 80 -1.50 -3.00 13.10
C MET A 80 -0.43 -2.04 12.56
N ARG A 81 0.35 -1.41 13.44
CA ARG A 81 1.48 -0.54 13.04
C ARG A 81 2.56 -1.30 12.26
N MET A 82 2.89 -2.52 12.66
CA MET A 82 3.87 -3.36 11.96
C MET A 82 3.38 -3.79 10.58
N HIS A 83 2.08 -4.08 10.45
CA HIS A 83 1.45 -4.37 9.17
C HIS A 83 1.46 -3.16 8.24
N LEU A 84 1.15 -1.95 8.72
CA LEU A 84 1.22 -0.72 7.93
C LEU A 84 2.65 -0.41 7.47
N LYS A 85 3.65 -0.49 8.36
CA LYS A 85 5.07 -0.30 7.97
C LYS A 85 5.49 -1.25 6.87
N ARG A 86 5.05 -2.52 6.93
CA ARG A 86 5.30 -3.50 5.88
C ARG A 86 4.55 -3.20 4.59
N ALA A 87 3.32 -2.70 4.66
CA ALA A 87 2.57 -2.26 3.48
C ALA A 87 3.31 -1.12 2.76
N VAL A 88 3.77 -0.11 3.50
CA VAL A 88 4.58 1.00 2.98
C VAL A 88 5.85 0.50 2.33
N TYR A 89 6.58 -0.42 2.98
CA TYR A 89 7.79 -1.03 2.41
C TYR A 89 7.51 -1.68 1.04
N HIS A 90 6.45 -2.48 0.93
CA HIS A 90 6.09 -3.14 -0.32
C HIS A 90 5.65 -2.14 -1.40
N ALA A 91 4.89 -1.09 -1.03
CA ALA A 91 4.45 -0.07 -1.96
C ALA A 91 5.61 0.80 -2.46
N ALA A 92 6.54 1.20 -1.59
CA ALA A 92 7.74 1.95 -1.97
C ALA A 92 8.66 1.11 -2.87
N ALA A 93 8.83 -0.19 -2.58
CA ALA A 93 9.58 -1.09 -3.43
C ALA A 93 8.97 -1.22 -4.83
N LEU A 94 7.64 -1.34 -4.91
CA LEU A 94 6.92 -1.35 -6.19
C LEU A 94 7.10 -0.03 -6.95
N GLU A 95 6.97 1.10 -6.27
CA GLU A 95 7.11 2.43 -6.85
C GLU A 95 8.49 2.63 -7.48
N MET A 96 9.57 2.27 -6.78
CA MET A 96 10.92 2.35 -7.34
C MET A 96 11.08 1.50 -8.60
N LEU A 97 10.55 0.28 -8.58
CA LEU A 97 10.61 -0.63 -9.73
C LEU A 97 9.84 -0.09 -10.93
N VAL A 98 8.65 0.47 -10.72
CA VAL A 98 7.81 1.06 -11.77
C VAL A 98 8.43 2.35 -12.30
N ARG A 99 9.01 3.19 -11.44
CA ARG A 99 9.67 4.44 -11.81
C ARG A 99 10.85 4.20 -12.74
N ASN A 100 11.72 3.25 -12.40
CA ASN A 100 12.92 2.92 -13.17
C ASN A 100 12.62 2.18 -14.47
N ASN A 101 11.43 1.59 -14.60
CA ASN A 101 11.09 0.82 -15.78
C ASN A 101 10.76 1.72 -16.98
N SER A 102 11.41 1.46 -18.12
CA SER A 102 11.11 2.16 -19.38
C SER A 102 9.78 1.73 -20.01
N ARG A 103 9.25 0.55 -19.63
CA ARG A 103 7.99 -0.01 -20.17
C ARG A 103 6.74 0.46 -19.45
N CYS A 104 6.90 1.14 -18.31
CA CYS A 104 5.76 1.66 -17.56
C CYS A 104 5.40 3.07 -18.05
N ASP A 105 4.13 3.27 -18.37
CA ASP A 105 3.61 4.55 -18.82
C ASP A 105 3.71 5.61 -17.71
N ALA A 106 3.78 6.89 -18.12
CA ALA A 106 3.80 8.02 -17.20
C ALA A 106 2.63 8.03 -16.18
N PRO A 107 1.37 7.72 -16.56
CA PRO A 107 0.26 7.67 -15.61
C PRO A 107 0.45 6.58 -14.56
N THR A 108 0.89 5.38 -14.97
CA THR A 108 1.14 4.24 -14.08
C THR A 108 2.26 4.55 -13.07
N LYS A 109 3.29 5.29 -13.48
CA LYS A 109 4.35 5.78 -12.58
C LYS A 109 3.80 6.73 -11.52
N LEU A 110 2.96 7.69 -11.94
CA LEU A 110 2.32 8.63 -11.02
C LEU A 110 1.32 7.94 -10.09
N GLU A 111 0.59 6.94 -10.56
CA GLU A 111 -0.31 6.14 -9.73
C GLU A 111 0.45 5.35 -8.65
N ALA A 112 1.56 4.72 -9.02
CA ALA A 112 2.41 4.00 -8.08
C ALA A 112 3.00 4.95 -7.03
N GLN A 113 3.42 6.14 -7.45
CA GLN A 113 3.88 7.20 -6.54
C GLN A 113 2.77 7.64 -5.58
N ALA A 114 1.60 7.98 -6.09
CA ALA A 114 0.46 8.43 -5.29
C ALA A 114 0.04 7.34 -4.28
N TYR A 115 0.05 6.07 -4.69
CA TYR A 115 -0.28 4.93 -3.83
C TYR A 115 0.75 4.75 -2.71
N ALA A 116 2.04 4.79 -3.01
CA ALA A 116 3.10 4.65 -2.02
C ALA A 116 3.07 5.79 -1.00
N VAL A 117 2.92 7.03 -1.47
CA VAL A 117 2.82 8.23 -0.63
C VAL A 117 1.55 8.19 0.23
N TRP A 118 0.41 7.75 -0.33
CA TRP A 118 -0.83 7.59 0.42
C TRP A 118 -0.67 6.59 1.57
N LEU A 119 -0.15 5.39 1.30
CA LEU A 119 0.08 4.38 2.34
C LEU A 119 1.05 4.88 3.42
N ALA A 120 2.09 5.62 3.02
CA ALA A 120 3.02 6.25 3.96
C ALA A 120 2.30 7.28 4.86
N GLY A 121 1.44 8.12 4.28
CA GLY A 121 0.62 9.07 5.03
C GLY A 121 -0.32 8.39 6.02
N VAL A 122 -1.01 7.32 5.60
CA VAL A 122 -1.85 6.50 6.50
C VAL A 122 -1.03 5.89 7.64
N CYS A 123 0.16 5.38 7.34
CA CYS A 123 1.06 4.85 8.37
C CYS A 123 1.53 5.93 9.35
N ALA A 124 1.91 7.11 8.86
CA ALA A 124 2.34 8.24 9.69
C ALA A 124 1.20 8.72 10.61
N PHE A 125 -0.03 8.76 10.09
CA PHE A 125 -1.23 9.09 10.84
C PHE A 125 -1.42 8.12 12.03
N GLU A 126 -1.36 6.82 11.81
CA GLU A 126 -1.51 5.80 12.88
C GLU A 126 -0.34 5.77 13.88
N LEU A 127 0.81 6.33 13.48
CA LEU A 127 1.97 6.56 14.34
C LEU A 127 1.89 7.88 15.11
N ARG A 128 0.80 8.66 14.97
CA ARG A 128 0.60 9.98 15.58
C ARG A 128 1.60 11.03 15.11
N LYS A 129 2.16 10.87 13.92
CA LYS A 129 3.04 11.85 13.28
C LYS A 129 2.22 12.76 12.37
N TRP A 130 1.47 13.67 12.97
CA TRP A 130 0.42 14.42 12.28
C TRP A 130 0.93 15.33 11.15
N SER A 131 2.05 16.02 11.36
CA SER A 131 2.65 16.89 10.35
C SER A 131 3.14 16.11 9.13
N GLU A 132 3.90 15.03 9.36
CA GLU A 132 4.37 14.13 8.30
C GLU A 132 3.18 13.50 7.54
N ALA A 133 2.15 13.05 8.27
CA ALA A 133 0.95 12.48 7.67
C ALA A 133 0.22 13.48 6.78
N PHE A 134 0.06 14.72 7.23
CA PHE A 134 -0.61 15.77 6.47
C PHE A 134 0.10 16.05 5.15
N GLU A 135 1.41 16.28 5.17
CA GLU A 135 2.18 16.56 3.95
C GLU A 135 2.15 15.39 2.95
N LEU A 136 2.27 14.15 3.45
CA LEU A 136 2.17 12.96 2.60
C LEU A 136 0.77 12.82 1.99
N LEU A 137 -0.29 12.93 2.78
CA LEU A 137 -1.67 12.80 2.28
C LEU A 137 -2.02 13.93 1.31
N LYS A 138 -1.56 15.17 1.58
CA LYS A 138 -1.69 16.31 0.67
C LYS A 138 -0.99 16.04 -0.66
N THR A 139 0.24 15.53 -0.62
CA THR A 139 1.00 15.17 -1.82
C THR A 139 0.27 14.10 -2.64
N ALA A 140 -0.21 13.03 -2.00
CA ALA A 140 -0.97 11.97 -2.67
C ALA A 140 -2.25 12.53 -3.33
N ARG A 141 -2.97 13.42 -2.63
CA ARG A 141 -4.15 14.10 -3.16
C ARG A 141 -3.83 14.90 -4.42
N THR A 142 -2.81 15.75 -4.38
CA THR A 142 -2.42 16.59 -5.53
C THR A 142 -2.05 15.75 -6.75
N VAL A 143 -1.40 14.60 -6.57
CA VAL A 143 -1.09 13.71 -7.71
C VAL A 143 -2.37 13.10 -8.28
N TYR A 144 -3.29 12.62 -7.45
CA TYR A 144 -4.58 12.09 -7.94
C TYR A 144 -5.48 13.17 -8.57
N GLU A 145 -5.41 14.42 -8.12
CA GLU A 145 -6.09 15.56 -8.75
C GLU A 145 -5.56 15.80 -10.17
N ARG A 146 -4.23 15.89 -10.32
CA ARG A 146 -3.60 16.05 -11.63
C ARG A 146 -3.87 14.88 -12.57
N LEU A 147 -3.91 13.65 -12.06
CA LEU A 147 -4.29 12.47 -12.83
C LEU A 147 -5.74 12.57 -13.31
N ALA A 148 -6.67 12.95 -12.43
CA ALA A 148 -8.08 13.11 -12.79
C ALA A 148 -8.31 14.18 -13.88
N GLU A 149 -7.55 15.27 -13.85
CA GLU A 149 -7.59 16.34 -14.86
C GLU A 149 -6.98 15.91 -16.20
N ALA A 150 -5.89 15.14 -16.16
CA ALA A 150 -5.19 14.68 -17.35
C ALA A 150 -5.93 13.53 -18.08
N THR A 151 -6.80 12.78 -17.41
CA THR A 151 -7.52 11.67 -18.03
C THR A 151 -8.76 12.12 -18.81
N HIS A 152 -8.82 11.77 -20.10
CA HIS A 152 -10.01 11.98 -20.94
C HIS A 152 -11.14 10.96 -20.68
N ASN A 153 -10.87 9.91 -19.91
CA ASN A 153 -11.85 8.89 -19.57
C ASN A 153 -12.63 9.31 -18.31
N THR A 154 -13.91 9.65 -18.50
CA THR A 154 -14.81 10.09 -17.43
C THR A 154 -14.93 9.09 -16.28
N THR A 155 -14.91 7.78 -16.56
CA THR A 155 -14.98 6.73 -15.53
C THR A 155 -13.71 6.71 -14.67
N LEU A 156 -12.54 6.80 -15.31
CA LEU A 156 -11.25 6.86 -14.59
C LEU A 156 -11.12 8.16 -13.79
N ALA A 157 -11.50 9.29 -14.38
CA ALA A 157 -11.53 10.58 -13.68
C ALA A 157 -12.43 10.54 -12.43
N ASN A 158 -13.60 9.91 -12.52
CA ASN A 158 -14.50 9.73 -11.38
C ASN A 158 -13.92 8.80 -10.31
N LEU A 159 -13.15 7.77 -10.71
CA LEU A 159 -12.45 6.89 -9.77
C LEU A 159 -11.33 7.62 -9.02
N TYR A 160 -10.55 8.48 -9.69
CA TYR A 160 -9.53 9.28 -9.01
C TYR A 160 -10.17 10.29 -8.06
N LYS A 161 -11.25 10.95 -8.48
CA LYS A 161 -12.02 11.87 -7.62
C LYS A 161 -12.62 11.16 -6.40
N SER A 162 -13.19 9.97 -6.56
CA SER A 162 -13.72 9.22 -5.41
C SER A 162 -12.60 8.81 -4.45
N ARG A 163 -11.44 8.40 -4.98
CA ARG A 163 -10.27 8.06 -4.16
C ARG A 163 -9.80 9.26 -3.33
N GLN A 164 -9.82 10.49 -3.86
CA GLN A 164 -9.53 11.69 -3.07
C GLN A 164 -10.47 11.82 -1.86
N VAL A 165 -11.76 11.57 -2.03
CA VAL A 165 -12.76 11.69 -0.95
C VAL A 165 -12.52 10.66 0.14
N TYR A 166 -12.28 9.39 -0.19
CA TYR A 166 -12.02 8.33 0.81
C TYR A 166 -10.68 8.48 1.53
N VAL A 167 -9.66 9.01 0.85
CA VAL A 167 -8.32 9.25 1.41
C VAL A 167 -8.32 10.40 2.42
N VAL A 168 -9.18 11.41 2.22
CA VAL A 168 -9.14 12.67 2.99
C VAL A 168 -10.21 12.69 4.09
N SER A 169 -11.43 12.23 3.83
CA SER A 169 -12.58 12.46 4.72
C SER A 169 -12.47 11.80 6.09
N ALA A 170 -12.11 10.52 6.17
CA ALA A 170 -12.08 9.79 7.45
C ALA A 170 -10.85 10.13 8.31
N GLN A 171 -9.71 10.44 7.68
CA GLN A 171 -8.43 10.64 8.39
C GLN A 171 -8.14 12.11 8.69
N VAL A 172 -8.40 13.05 7.77
CA VAL A 172 -8.15 14.48 8.00
C VAL A 172 -9.11 15.09 9.02
N PHE A 173 -10.37 14.64 9.05
CA PHE A 173 -11.32 15.06 10.09
C PHE A 173 -10.82 14.72 11.50
N PHE A 174 -10.23 13.52 11.67
CA PHE A 174 -9.60 13.12 12.92
C PHE A 174 -8.33 13.93 13.24
N ILE A 175 -7.49 14.28 12.26
CA ILE A 175 -6.30 15.15 12.47
C ILE A 175 -6.73 16.54 12.97
N VAL A 176 -7.70 17.17 12.31
CA VAL A 176 -8.17 18.52 12.65
C VAL A 176 -8.83 18.52 14.04
N SER A 177 -9.65 17.52 14.36
CA SER A 177 -10.27 17.38 15.69
C SER A 177 -9.24 17.10 16.80
N SER A 178 -8.19 16.32 16.52
CA SER A 178 -7.15 16.00 17.51
C SER A 178 -6.19 17.16 17.77
N LEU A 179 -5.89 17.99 16.76
CA LEU A 179 -5.05 19.19 16.92
C LEU A 179 -5.77 20.30 17.72
N PHE A 180 -7.08 20.43 17.57
CA PHE A 180 -7.88 21.38 18.37
C PHE A 180 -7.93 21.01 19.87
N ASN A 181 -7.94 19.71 20.21
CA ASN A 181 -7.97 19.25 21.61
C ASN A 181 -6.61 19.28 22.34
N VAL A 182 -5.49 19.50 21.64
CA VAL A 182 -4.15 19.59 22.24
C VAL A 182 -3.73 21.05 22.45
N CYS A 183 -4.45 22.01 21.86
CA CYS A 183 -4.20 23.45 21.97
C CYS A 183 -5.25 24.21 22.79
N SER A 184 -6.03 23.52 23.62
CA SER A 184 -6.92 24.07 24.66
C SER A 184 -6.53 23.48 26.00
#